data_AF-A0AAU8LWA6-F1
#
_entry.id   AF-A0AAU8LWA6-F1
#
_cell.length_a   1.000
_cell.length_b   1.000
_cell.length_c   1.000
_cell.angle_alpha   90.00
_cell.angle_beta   90.00
_cell.angle_gamma   90.00
#
_symmetry.space_group_name_H-M   'P 1'
#
loop_
_entity.id
_entity.type
_entity.pdbx_description
1 polymer ?
#
loop_
_entity_poly.entity_id
_entity_poly.type
_entity_poly.pdbx_seq_one_letter_code
_entity_poly.pdbx_strand_id
1 'polypeptide(L)'
;MELTVNIPEKYTISRSPDELRLLLKLNTAIDMYRSGQISSGAAVEFIGEIDRAEFLYECKKRGVEPQSYENTEELEAEVAMLDRELL
;
A
#
# COMPACT_ATOMS: atom_id res chain seq x y z
N MET A 1 -1.62 -14.74 -9.47
CA MET A 1 -0.17 -14.99 -9.38
C MET A 1 0.11 -15.72 -8.08
N GLU A 2 1.09 -16.63 -8.05
CA GLU A 2 1.52 -17.34 -6.85
C GLU A 2 2.99 -17.00 -6.55
N LEU A 3 3.28 -16.61 -5.30
CA LEU A 3 4.62 -16.29 -4.84
C LEU A 3 4.94 -17.17 -3.62
N THR A 4 6.03 -17.94 -3.68
CA THR A 4 6.51 -18.75 -2.54
C THR A 4 7.71 -18.08 -1.90
N VAL A 5 7.66 -17.86 -0.58
CA VAL A 5 8.73 -17.24 0.21
C VAL A 5 9.23 -18.25 1.25
N ASN A 6 10.51 -18.59 1.18
CA ASN A 6 11.15 -19.44 2.19
C ASN A 6 11.60 -18.58 3.37
N ILE A 7 10.97 -18.77 4.53
CA ILE A 7 11.24 -18.00 5.75
C ILE A 7 11.88 -18.92 6.79
N PRO A 8 13.05 -18.56 7.36
CA PRO A 8 13.68 -19.36 8.40
C PRO A 8 12.77 -19.51 9.63
N GLU A 9 12.62 -20.74 10.13
CA GLU A 9 11.70 -21.09 11.24
C GLU A 9 11.89 -20.23 12.50
N LYS A 10 13.13 -19.78 12.76
CA LYS A 10 13.43 -18.90 13.90
C LYS A 10 12.65 -17.58 13.90
N TYR A 11 12.13 -17.14 12.74
CA TYR A 11 11.34 -15.92 12.61
C TYR A 11 9.82 -16.17 12.66
N THR A 12 9.38 -17.44 12.66
CA THR A 12 7.95 -17.83 12.69
C THR A 12 7.52 -18.40 14.04
N ILE A 13 8.42 -18.46 15.03
CA ILE A 13 8.17 -19.08 16.35
C ILE A 13 6.90 -18.53 17.02
N SER A 14 6.59 -17.25 16.82
CA SER A 14 5.47 -16.57 17.48
C SER A 14 4.33 -16.16 16.55
N ARG A 15 4.30 -16.66 15.30
CA ARG A 15 3.30 -16.25 14.30
C ARG A 15 2.84 -17.41 13.44
N SER A 16 1.55 -17.48 13.15
CA SER A 16 1.02 -18.41 12.16
C SER A 16 1.44 -18.00 10.74
N PRO A 17 1.45 -18.95 9.78
CA PRO A 17 1.66 -18.62 8.36
C PRO A 17 0.68 -17.57 7.82
N ASP A 18 -0.57 -17.59 8.28
CA ASP A 18 -1.60 -16.63 7.87
C ASP A 18 -1.29 -15.21 8.37
N GLU A 19 -0.88 -15.07 9.64
CA GLU A 19 -0.47 -13.79 10.22
C GLU A 19 0.75 -13.21 9.48
N LEU A 20 1.67 -14.07 9.08
CA LEU A 20 2.86 -13.67 8.35
C LEU A 20 2.53 -13.25 6.92
N ARG A 21 1.65 -14.00 6.24
CA ARG A 21 1.13 -13.63 4.91
C ARG A 21 0.47 -12.25 4.95
N LEU A 22 -0.43 -12.03 5.92
CA LEU A 22 -1.13 -10.76 6.06
C LEU A 22 -0.14 -9.62 6.34
N LEU A 23 0.82 -9.83 7.24
CA LEU A 23 1.84 -8.82 7.55
C LEU A 23 2.69 -8.45 6.33
N LEU A 24 3.11 -9.44 5.53
CA LEU A 24 3.88 -9.22 4.31
C LEU A 24 3.07 -8.42 3.27
N LYS A 25 1.82 -8.82 3.03
CA LYS A 25 0.92 -8.09 2.13
C LYS A 25 0.68 -6.66 2.61
N LEU A 26 0.38 -6.47 3.89
CA LEU A 26 0.12 -5.15 4.47
C LEU A 26 1.33 -4.24 4.35
N ASN A 27 2.52 -4.70 4.76
CA ASN A 27 3.73 -3.89 4.68
C ASN A 27 4.07 -3.52 3.23
N THR A 28 3.92 -4.47 2.30
CA THR A 28 4.16 -4.22 0.86
C THR A 28 3.18 -3.19 0.30
N ALA A 29 1.89 -3.35 0.58
CA ALA A 29 0.85 -2.41 0.14
C ALA A 29 1.07 -1.00 0.69
N ILE A 30 1.48 -0.88 1.96
CA ILE A 30 1.77 0.41 2.59
C ILE A 30 2.98 1.09 1.93
N ASP A 31 4.04 0.34 1.61
CA ASP A 31 5.21 0.90 0.92
C ASP A 31 4.86 1.36 -0.50
N MET A 32 4.12 0.54 -1.26
CA MET A 32 3.64 0.91 -2.60
C MET A 32 2.72 2.13 -2.55
N TYR A 33 1.78 2.17 -1.60
CA TYR A 33 0.91 3.33 -1.38
C TYR A 33 1.70 4.58 -1.02
N ARG A 34 2.62 4.49 -0.04
CA ARG A 34 3.49 5.61 0.36
C ARG A 34 4.27 6.18 -0.83
N SER A 35 4.72 5.32 -1.74
CA SER A 35 5.45 5.72 -2.95
C SER A 35 4.56 6.22 -4.10
N GLY A 36 3.23 6.20 -3.94
CA GLY A 36 2.27 6.63 -4.97
C GLY A 36 2.07 5.63 -6.11
N GLN A 37 2.64 4.42 -6.01
CA GLN A 37 2.55 3.38 -7.04
C GLN A 37 1.14 2.77 -7.15
N ILE A 38 0.41 2.73 -6.04
CA ILE A 38 -0.96 2.21 -6.00
C ILE A 38 -1.84 3.12 -5.16
N SER A 39 -3.12 3.14 -5.49
CA SER A 39 -4.11 3.85 -4.69
C SER A 39 -4.50 3.08 -3.42
N SER A 40 -5.19 3.77 -2.51
CA SER A 40 -5.75 3.13 -1.31
C SER A 40 -6.72 1.98 -1.64
N GLY A 41 -7.46 2.06 -2.75
CA GLY A 41 -8.36 1.00 -3.20
C GLY A 41 -7.60 -0.22 -3.72
N ALA A 42 -6.58 0.02 -4.55
CA ALA A 42 -5.70 -1.03 -5.06
C ALA A 42 -4.89 -1.72 -3.94
N ALA A 43 -4.49 -0.97 -2.91
CA ALA A 43 -3.86 -1.52 -1.71
C ALA A 43 -4.79 -2.47 -0.94
N VAL A 44 -6.05 -2.09 -0.76
CA VAL A 44 -7.08 -2.95 -0.15
C VAL A 44 -7.31 -4.22 -0.96
N GLU A 45 -7.43 -4.11 -2.28
CA GLU A 45 -7.56 -5.28 -3.18
C GLU A 45 -6.35 -6.22 -3.07
N PHE A 46 -5.13 -5.67 -3.03
CA PHE A 46 -3.90 -6.44 -2.89
C PHE A 46 -3.84 -7.22 -1.57
N ILE A 47 -4.26 -6.60 -0.47
CA ILE A 47 -4.30 -7.23 0.85
C ILE A 47 -5.42 -8.27 0.90
N GLY A 48 -6.65 -7.87 0.55
CA GLY A 48 -7.86 -8.67 0.43
C GLY A 48 -8.65 -8.87 1.73
N GLU A 49 -7.96 -8.99 2.86
CA GLU A 49 -8.57 -9.37 4.16
C GLU A 49 -9.02 -8.19 5.02
N ILE A 50 -8.79 -6.94 4.59
CA ILE A 50 -9.13 -5.72 5.37
C ILE A 50 -9.88 -4.71 4.50
N ASP A 51 -10.62 -3.81 5.13
CA ASP A 51 -11.27 -2.70 4.43
C ASP A 51 -10.38 -1.44 4.31
N ARG A 52 -10.88 -0.43 3.58
CA ARG A 52 -10.15 0.84 3.36
C ARG A 52 -9.91 1.61 4.66
N ALA A 53 -10.84 1.57 5.61
CA ALA A 53 -10.68 2.27 6.89
C ALA A 53 -9.59 1.59 7.74
N GLU A 54 -9.59 0.27 7.80
CA GLU A 54 -8.54 -0.54 8.44
C GLU A 54 -7.17 -0.29 7.80
N PHE A 55 -7.09 -0.25 6.47
CA PHE A 55 -5.85 0.06 5.77
C PHE A 55 -5.31 1.45 6.14
N LEU A 56 -6.16 2.49 6.08
CA LEU A 56 -5.75 3.85 6.42
C LEU A 56 -5.35 3.98 7.90
N TYR A 57 -5.97 3.21 8.79
CA TYR A 57 -5.58 3.12 10.19
C TYR A 57 -4.18 2.49 10.36
N GLU A 58 -3.89 1.41 9.63
CA GLU A 58 -2.56 0.78 9.62
C GLU A 58 -1.48 1.67 8.99
N CYS A 59 -1.82 2.46 7.96
CA CYS A 59 -0.97 3.52 7.41
C CYS A 59 -0.62 4.56 8.49
N LYS A 60 -1.63 5.09 9.18
CA LYS A 60 -1.45 6.10 10.23
C LYS A 60 -0.55 5.60 11.36
N LYS A 61 -0.73 4.35 11.81
CA LYS A 61 0.14 3.71 12.82
C LYS A 61 1.62 3.70 12.41
N ARG A 62 1.91 3.65 11.11
CA ARG A 62 3.27 3.63 10.54
C ARG A 62 3.75 5.00 10.04
N GLY A 63 3.03 6.08 10.37
CA GLY A 63 3.37 7.44 9.97
C GLY A 63 3.19 7.70 8.47
N VAL A 64 2.27 6.98 7.81
CA VAL A 64 1.87 7.25 6.43
C VAL A 64 0.59 8.06 6.44
N GLU A 65 0.71 9.31 6.01
CA GLU A 65 -0.44 10.19 5.87
C GLU A 65 -1.32 9.76 4.68
N PRO A 66 -2.65 9.95 4.76
CA PRO A 66 -3.53 9.72 3.63
C PRO A 66 -3.11 10.59 2.44
N GLN A 67 -2.85 9.95 1.31
CA GLN A 67 -2.69 10.60 0.02
C GLN A 67 -4.04 11.06 -0.51
N SER A 68 -4.08 12.31 -0.98
CA SER A 68 -5.25 12.95 -1.58
C SER A 68 -5.44 12.59 -3.05
N TYR A 69 -4.41 12.06 -3.69
CA TYR A 69 -4.42 11.61 -5.08
C TYR A 69 -4.44 10.08 -5.12
N GLU A 70 -5.16 9.51 -6.10
CA GLU A 70 -5.27 8.06 -6.23
C GLU A 70 -3.97 7.45 -6.79
N ASN A 71 -3.21 8.18 -7.60
CA ASN A 71 -1.88 7.78 -8.06
C ASN A 71 -1.04 9.01 -8.50
N THR A 72 0.23 8.77 -8.84
CA THR A 72 1.12 9.84 -9.34
C THR A 72 0.72 10.35 -10.73
N GLU A 73 0.09 9.54 -11.58
CA GLU A 73 -0.36 9.97 -12.91
C GLU A 73 -1.44 11.06 -12.84
N GLU A 74 -2.35 10.99 -11.87
CA GLU A 74 -3.38 12.01 -11.62
C GLU A 74 -2.74 13.36 -11.29
N LEU A 75 -1.73 13.33 -10.41
CA LEU A 75 -0.95 14.53 -10.06
C LEU A 75 -0.16 15.07 -11.26
N GLU A 76 0.50 14.20 -12.03
CA GLU A 76 1.25 14.60 -13.22
C GLU A 76 0.35 15.22 -14.30
N ALA A 77 -0.86 14.68 -14.47
CA ALA A 77 -1.86 15.24 -15.39
C ALA A 77 -2.32 16.63 -14.95
N GLU A 78 -2.57 16.83 -13.66
CA GLU A 78 -2.94 18.14 -13.10
C GLU A 78 -1.80 19.17 -13.28
N VAL A 79 -0.56 18.79 -12.97
CA VAL A 79 0.63 19.65 -13.17
C VAL A 79 0.77 20.04 -14.65
N ALA A 80 0.62 19.09 -15.58
CA ALA A 80 0.72 19.35 -17.01
C ALA A 80 -0.43 20.20 -17.58
N MET A 81 -1.57 20.29 -16.89
CA MET A 81 -2.64 21.23 -17.22
C MET A 81 -2.27 22.65 -16.77
N LEU A 82 -1.80 22.80 -15.52
CA LEU A 82 -1.39 24.09 -14.96
C LEU A 82 -0.25 24.74 -15.75
N ASP A 83 0.75 23.97 -16.18
CA ASP A 83 1.86 24.47 -17.01
C ASP A 83 1.37 25.03 -18.36
N ARG A 84 0.28 24.49 -18.91
CA ARG A 84 -0.31 24.97 -20.17
C ARG A 84 -1.16 26.23 -20.00
N GLU A 85 -1.73 26.45 -18.81
CA GLU A 85 -2.51 27.66 -18.52
C GLU A 85 -1.62 28.87 -18.17
N LEU A 86 -0.37 28.63 -17.77
CA LEU A 86 0.63 29.65 -17.44
C LEU A 86 1.50 30.09 -18.64
N LEU A 87 1.31 29.50 -19.82
CA LEU A 87 1.97 29.84 -21.09
C LEU A 87 1.03 30.61 -22.03
#